data_AF-A0A430I068-F1
#
_entry.id   AF-A0A430I068-F1
#
_cell.length_a   1.000
_cell.length_b   1.000
_cell.length_c   1.000
_cell.angle_alpha   90.00
_cell.angle_beta   90.00
_cell.angle_gamma   90.00
#
_symmetry.space_group_name_H-M   'P 1'
#
loop_
_entity.id
_entity.type
_entity.pdbx_description
1 polymer ?
#
loop_
_entity_poly.entity_id
_entity_poly.type
_entity_poly.pdbx_seq_one_letter_code
_entity_poly.pdbx_strand_id
1 'polypeptide(L)'
;MNRMVTHTQDGAEALFASVTTGLREPERLAYLSLGELVAWSNIFRWQRVRSVVTPFLHPLLAATILRTNREPVLLAGMAGGLVGSVVKLRRPEKTPVLGMFGLAANHAAYSAALVSHGARPSAGRVALRAAAWTTGVGLAVWRKKQLIAPAVLAGVFVSATSALADDPALQDGSTPARGLGHAGNLLLGAEGIALLRETVCTGDKLGHRLLDATMTAANVIGNVLMVDGLTRRTPRDSGASAG
;
A
#
# COMPACT_ATOMS: atom_id res chain seq x y z
N MET A 1 21.87 -21.68 0.61
CA MET A 1 21.16 -20.59 -0.09
C MET A 1 20.72 -19.58 0.95
N ASN A 2 20.95 -18.28 0.75
CA ASN A 2 20.74 -17.25 1.78
C ASN A 2 19.26 -16.81 1.82
N ARG A 3 18.59 -16.88 2.99
CA ARG A 3 17.14 -16.67 3.16
C ARG A 3 16.64 -15.29 2.68
N MET A 4 17.52 -14.30 2.67
CA MET A 4 17.23 -12.95 2.20
C MET A 4 17.09 -12.90 0.66
N VAL A 5 17.92 -13.66 -0.06
CA VAL A 5 17.91 -13.72 -1.53
C VAL A 5 16.63 -14.38 -2.03
N THR A 6 16.17 -15.44 -1.36
CA THR A 6 14.93 -16.14 -1.73
C THR A 6 13.71 -15.24 -1.56
N HIS A 7 13.63 -14.45 -0.48
CA HIS A 7 12.52 -13.51 -0.29
C HIS A 7 12.50 -12.41 -1.36
N THR A 8 13.65 -11.84 -1.73
CA THR A 8 13.70 -10.83 -2.81
C THR A 8 13.27 -11.42 -4.16
N GLN A 9 13.66 -12.66 -4.45
CA GLN A 9 13.22 -13.37 -5.66
C GLN A 9 11.71 -13.61 -5.67
N ASP A 10 11.14 -14.05 -4.54
CA ASP A 10 9.69 -14.25 -4.39
C ASP A 10 8.90 -12.96 -4.66
N GLY A 11 9.38 -11.82 -4.16
CA GLY A 11 8.77 -10.51 -4.41
C GLY A 11 8.87 -10.08 -5.88
N ALA A 12 10.01 -10.32 -6.52
CA ALA A 12 10.22 -10.01 -7.94
C ALA A 12 9.35 -10.90 -8.85
N GLU A 13 9.24 -12.19 -8.54
CA GLU A 13 8.34 -13.12 -9.25
C GLU A 13 6.88 -12.71 -9.09
N ALA A 14 6.46 -12.33 -7.87
CA ALA A 14 5.12 -11.84 -7.61
C ALA A 14 4.82 -10.57 -8.41
N LEU A 15 5.76 -9.62 -8.45
CA LEU A 15 5.63 -8.41 -9.26
C LEU A 15 5.58 -8.72 -10.75
N PHE A 16 6.43 -9.62 -11.25
CA PHE A 16 6.42 -10.00 -12.66
C PHE A 16 5.12 -10.69 -13.07
N ALA A 17 4.65 -11.64 -12.27
CA ALA A 17 3.34 -12.29 -12.45
C ALA A 17 2.20 -11.26 -12.41
N SER A 18 2.34 -10.27 -11.53
CA SER A 18 1.38 -9.18 -11.38
C SER A 18 1.34 -8.29 -12.64
N VAL A 19 2.49 -7.84 -13.12
CA VAL A 19 2.60 -7.02 -14.35
C VAL A 19 2.11 -7.78 -15.57
N THR A 20 2.52 -9.05 -15.72
CA THR A 20 2.10 -9.89 -16.86
C THR A 20 0.60 -10.17 -16.86
N THR A 21 -0.01 -10.36 -15.68
CA THR A 21 -1.48 -10.44 -15.56
C THR A 21 -2.12 -9.10 -15.94
N GLY A 22 -1.50 -7.97 -15.57
CA GLY A 22 -1.91 -6.62 -15.97
C GLY A 22 -1.98 -6.43 -17.49
N LEU A 23 -1.15 -7.13 -18.28
CA LEU A 23 -1.23 -7.08 -19.75
C LEU A 23 -2.53 -7.67 -20.30
N ARG A 24 -3.27 -8.47 -19.52
CA ARG A 24 -4.57 -9.05 -19.89
C ARG A 24 -5.75 -8.29 -19.31
N GLU A 25 -5.51 -7.31 -18.46
CA GLU A 25 -6.51 -6.60 -17.68
C GLU A 25 -6.38 -5.09 -17.88
N PRO A 26 -7.22 -4.47 -18.73
CA PRO A 26 -6.99 -3.11 -19.20
C PRO A 26 -6.98 -2.07 -18.06
N GLU A 27 -7.82 -2.22 -17.04
CA GLU A 27 -7.85 -1.31 -15.89
C GLU A 27 -6.59 -1.39 -15.04
N ARG A 28 -5.93 -2.54 -15.03
CA ARG A 28 -4.72 -2.76 -14.25
C ARG A 28 -3.48 -2.28 -14.99
N LEU A 29 -3.42 -2.51 -16.30
CA LEU A 29 -2.44 -1.84 -17.15
C LEU A 29 -2.56 -0.32 -16.99
N ALA A 30 -3.79 0.20 -17.06
CA ALA A 30 -4.05 1.62 -16.83
C ALA A 30 -3.60 2.06 -15.43
N TYR A 31 -3.88 1.29 -14.38
CA TYR A 31 -3.42 1.60 -13.02
C TYR A 31 -1.89 1.71 -12.93
N LEU A 32 -1.16 0.75 -13.51
CA LEU A 32 0.31 0.75 -13.51
C LEU A 32 0.87 1.92 -14.32
N SER A 33 0.36 2.13 -15.54
CA SER A 33 0.80 3.23 -16.41
C SER A 33 0.51 4.60 -15.81
N LEU A 34 -0.68 4.79 -15.21
CA LEU A 34 -1.02 6.03 -14.52
C LEU A 34 -0.20 6.22 -13.25
N GLY A 35 0.10 5.14 -12.51
CA GLY A 35 0.98 5.17 -11.35
C GLY A 35 2.40 5.62 -11.70
N GLU A 36 2.96 5.09 -12.79
CA GLU A 36 4.27 5.50 -13.32
C GLU A 36 4.25 6.96 -13.78
N LEU A 37 3.20 7.38 -14.50
CA LEU A 37 3.02 8.76 -14.91
C LEU A 37 2.96 9.72 -13.70
N VAL A 38 2.31 9.32 -12.61
CA VAL A 38 2.31 10.11 -11.37
C VAL A 38 3.72 10.16 -10.75
N ALA A 39 4.47 9.06 -10.75
CA ALA A 39 5.84 9.06 -10.24
C ALA A 39 6.74 10.03 -11.04
N TRP A 40 6.69 9.98 -12.38
CA TRP A 40 7.39 10.94 -13.24
C TRP A 40 6.89 12.38 -13.06
N SER A 41 5.59 12.57 -12.84
CA SER A 41 5.02 13.89 -12.57
C SER A 41 5.58 14.54 -11.30
N ASN A 42 5.96 13.75 -10.29
CA ASN A 42 6.62 14.25 -9.09
C ASN A 42 8.04 14.75 -9.40
N ILE A 43 8.78 14.05 -10.26
CA ILE A 43 10.14 14.42 -10.67
C ILE A 43 10.13 15.69 -11.54
N PHE A 44 9.28 15.72 -12.57
CA PHE A 44 9.21 16.80 -13.56
C PHE A 44 8.24 17.93 -13.20
N ARG A 45 7.58 17.85 -12.04
CA ARG A 45 6.63 18.86 -11.52
C ARG A 45 5.41 19.06 -12.41
N TRP A 46 4.92 17.99 -13.03
CA TRP A 46 3.71 18.05 -13.84
C TRP A 46 2.45 18.04 -12.96
N GLN A 47 2.26 19.12 -12.19
CA GLN A 47 1.23 19.21 -11.17
C GLN A 47 -0.18 18.97 -11.74
N ARG A 48 -0.45 19.48 -12.96
CA ARG A 48 -1.73 19.25 -13.64
C ARG A 48 -1.97 17.77 -13.93
N VAL A 49 -0.94 17.07 -14.42
CA VAL A 49 -1.01 15.63 -14.69
C VAL A 49 -1.32 14.89 -13.39
N ARG A 50 -0.56 15.16 -12.33
CA ARG A 50 -0.80 14.57 -11.00
C ARG A 50 -2.22 14.78 -10.50
N SER A 51 -2.70 16.03 -10.53
CA SER A 51 -4.05 16.37 -10.05
C SER A 51 -5.17 15.69 -10.84
N VAL A 52 -4.98 15.47 -12.15
CA VAL A 52 -5.97 14.79 -13.01
C VAL A 52 -5.89 13.27 -12.86
N VAL A 53 -4.69 12.71 -12.78
CA VAL A 53 -4.46 11.26 -12.86
C VAL A 53 -4.69 10.56 -11.52
N THR A 54 -4.21 11.12 -10.41
CA THR A 54 -4.27 10.46 -9.09
C THR A 54 -5.68 10.03 -8.65
N PRO A 55 -6.77 10.79 -8.91
CA PRO A 55 -8.13 10.36 -8.58
C PRO A 55 -8.58 9.06 -9.27
N PHE A 56 -7.93 8.64 -10.36
CA PHE A 56 -8.29 7.42 -11.09
C PHE A 56 -7.62 6.15 -10.54
N LEU A 57 -6.55 6.27 -9.74
CA LEU A 57 -5.80 5.10 -9.27
C LEU A 57 -6.68 4.15 -8.43
N HIS A 58 -7.41 4.67 -7.45
CA HIS A 58 -8.25 3.84 -6.58
C HIS A 58 -9.45 3.21 -7.33
N PRO A 59 -10.19 3.94 -8.19
CA PRO A 59 -11.22 3.34 -9.05
C PRO A 59 -10.72 2.22 -9.97
N LEU A 60 -9.55 2.39 -10.59
CA LEU A 60 -8.99 1.36 -11.48
C LEU A 60 -8.63 0.08 -10.71
N LEU A 61 -8.08 0.23 -9.51
CA LEU A 61 -7.79 -0.91 -8.65
C LEU A 61 -9.07 -1.55 -8.09
N ALA A 62 -10.10 -0.75 -7.77
CA ALA A 62 -11.43 -1.23 -7.40
C ALA A 62 -12.08 -2.05 -8.54
N ALA A 63 -11.91 -1.64 -9.79
CA ALA A 63 -12.37 -2.40 -10.95
C ALA A 63 -11.67 -3.77 -11.05
N THR A 64 -10.39 -3.85 -10.70
CA THR A 64 -9.67 -5.13 -10.60
C THR A 64 -10.28 -6.03 -9.51
N ILE A 65 -10.60 -5.48 -8.33
CA ILE A 65 -11.27 -6.21 -7.23
C ILE A 65 -12.65 -6.71 -7.68
N LEU A 66 -13.41 -5.90 -8.42
CA LEU A 66 -14.73 -6.27 -8.95
C LEU A 66 -14.68 -7.42 -9.97
N ARG A 67 -13.55 -7.58 -10.67
CA ARG A 67 -13.34 -8.68 -11.62
C ARG A 67 -13.01 -9.99 -10.91
N THR A 68 -12.24 -9.94 -9.82
CA THR A 68 -11.70 -11.15 -9.18
C THR A 68 -12.63 -11.73 -8.11
N ASN A 69 -12.84 -11.02 -7.01
CA ASN A 69 -13.51 -11.58 -5.81
C ASN A 69 -14.62 -10.66 -5.25
N ARG A 70 -14.80 -9.44 -5.79
CA ARG A 70 -15.83 -8.46 -5.38
C ARG A 70 -15.92 -8.21 -3.88
N GLU A 71 -14.81 -8.36 -3.16
CA GLU A 71 -14.79 -8.30 -1.71
C GLU A 71 -15.21 -6.89 -1.22
N PRO A 72 -16.36 -6.76 -0.51
CA PRO A 72 -16.92 -5.44 -0.18
C PRO A 72 -16.02 -4.60 0.71
N VAL A 73 -15.28 -5.23 1.62
CA VAL A 73 -14.37 -4.53 2.53
C VAL A 73 -13.22 -3.87 1.75
N LEU A 74 -12.69 -4.53 0.72
CA LEU A 74 -11.65 -3.95 -0.13
C LEU A 74 -12.18 -2.79 -0.97
N LEU A 75 -13.41 -2.89 -1.50
CA LEU A 75 -14.05 -1.80 -2.23
C LEU A 75 -14.29 -0.57 -1.33
N ALA A 76 -14.72 -0.80 -0.09
CA ALA A 76 -14.85 0.27 0.91
C ALA A 76 -13.48 0.88 1.24
N GLY A 77 -12.43 0.07 1.34
CA GLY A 77 -11.04 0.52 1.48
C GLY A 77 -10.59 1.43 0.33
N MET A 78 -10.87 1.03 -0.92
CA MET A 78 -10.57 1.83 -2.11
C MET A 78 -11.29 3.18 -2.10
N ALA A 79 -12.56 3.22 -1.67
CA ALA A 79 -13.30 4.46 -1.51
C ALA A 79 -12.67 5.37 -0.44
N GLY A 80 -12.26 4.80 0.70
CA GLY A 80 -11.51 5.52 1.74
C GLY A 80 -10.18 6.10 1.22
N GLY A 81 -9.40 5.28 0.50
CA GLY A 81 -8.13 5.69 -0.10
C GLY A 81 -8.30 6.77 -1.18
N LEU A 82 -9.38 6.71 -1.97
CA LEU A 82 -9.74 7.74 -2.94
C LEU A 82 -10.02 9.08 -2.25
N VAL A 83 -10.89 9.09 -1.24
CA VAL A 83 -11.18 10.29 -0.44
C VAL A 83 -9.89 10.84 0.16
N GLY A 84 -9.07 9.97 0.74
CA GLY A 84 -7.77 10.33 1.30
C GLY A 84 -6.86 11.04 0.29
N SER A 85 -6.75 10.47 -0.91
CA SER A 85 -5.92 10.98 -2.00
C SER A 85 -6.42 12.31 -2.55
N VAL A 86 -7.73 12.44 -2.80
CA VAL A 86 -8.34 13.67 -3.32
C VAL A 86 -8.21 14.81 -2.31
N VAL A 87 -8.41 14.53 -1.02
CA VAL A 87 -8.29 15.53 0.03
C VAL A 87 -6.84 16.00 0.17
N LYS A 88 -5.85 15.10 0.13
CA LYS A 88 -4.42 15.44 0.09
C LYS A 88 -4.06 16.29 -1.14
N LEU A 89 -4.59 15.97 -2.32
CA LEU A 89 -4.34 16.75 -3.56
C LEU A 89 -4.88 18.18 -3.50
N ARG A 90 -6.03 18.40 -2.85
CA ARG A 90 -6.67 19.73 -2.74
C ARG A 90 -6.01 20.65 -1.73
N ARG A 91 -5.24 20.10 -0.78
CA ARG A 91 -4.56 20.85 0.29
C ARG A 91 -3.08 20.44 0.35
N PRO A 92 -2.28 20.66 -0.71
CA PRO A 92 -0.90 20.17 -0.75
C PRO A 92 0.02 20.82 0.29
N GLU A 93 -0.31 22.05 0.74
CA GLU A 93 0.46 22.82 1.72
C GLU A 93 0.17 22.44 3.19
N LYS A 94 -0.85 21.61 3.45
CA LYS A 94 -1.25 21.19 4.79
C LYS A 94 -1.67 19.74 4.76
N THR A 95 -1.01 18.85 5.51
CA THR A 95 -1.52 17.47 5.68
C THR A 95 -2.92 17.51 6.29
N PRO A 96 -3.98 17.22 5.51
CA PRO A 96 -5.34 17.33 6.00
C PRO A 96 -5.67 16.09 6.83
N VAL A 97 -6.19 16.28 8.04
CA VAL A 97 -6.55 15.19 8.97
C VAL A 97 -7.48 14.16 8.30
N LEU A 98 -8.46 14.64 7.52
CA LEU A 98 -9.37 13.77 6.74
C LEU A 98 -8.62 12.91 5.71
N GLY A 99 -7.53 13.43 5.13
CA GLY A 99 -6.65 12.68 4.24
C GLY A 99 -5.97 11.48 4.91
N MET A 100 -5.58 11.65 6.19
CA MET A 100 -4.99 10.58 7.00
C MET A 100 -6.04 9.55 7.44
N PHE A 101 -7.27 9.97 7.72
CA PHE A 101 -8.36 9.04 8.01
C PHE A 101 -8.75 8.18 6.80
N GLY A 102 -8.79 8.75 5.59
CA GLY A 102 -9.06 7.98 4.37
C GLY A 102 -8.00 6.89 4.13
N LEU A 103 -6.74 7.22 4.38
CA LEU A 103 -5.64 6.26 4.32
C LEU A 103 -5.76 5.18 5.43
N ALA A 104 -6.03 5.58 6.67
CA ALA A 104 -6.24 4.65 7.77
C ALA A 104 -7.41 3.69 7.49
N ALA A 105 -8.49 4.17 6.87
CA ALA A 105 -9.61 3.35 6.44
C ALA A 105 -9.20 2.32 5.37
N ASN A 106 -8.36 2.70 4.41
CA ASN A 106 -7.82 1.75 3.42
C ASN A 106 -6.98 0.64 4.08
N HIS A 107 -6.09 1.00 5.01
CA HIS A 107 -5.30 0.02 5.75
C HIS A 107 -6.12 -0.84 6.71
N ALA A 108 -7.17 -0.27 7.32
CA ALA A 108 -8.11 -1.03 8.13
C ALA A 108 -8.86 -2.06 7.27
N ALA A 109 -9.28 -1.69 6.06
CA ALA A 109 -9.90 -2.60 5.11
C ALA A 109 -8.95 -3.74 4.69
N TYR A 110 -7.70 -3.44 4.35
CA TYR A 110 -6.70 -4.49 4.09
C TYR A 110 -6.47 -5.39 5.30
N SER A 111 -6.33 -4.81 6.50
CA SER A 111 -6.14 -5.60 7.73
C SER A 111 -7.32 -6.53 8.00
N ALA A 112 -8.55 -6.04 7.83
CA ALA A 112 -9.76 -6.83 7.98
C ALA A 112 -9.85 -7.96 6.94
N ALA A 113 -9.52 -7.67 5.67
CA ALA A 113 -9.46 -8.67 4.62
C ALA A 113 -8.38 -9.73 4.91
N LEU A 114 -7.17 -9.33 5.34
CA LEU A 114 -6.12 -10.28 5.69
C LEU A 114 -6.55 -11.22 6.82
N VAL A 115 -7.25 -10.71 7.84
CA VAL A 115 -7.79 -11.53 8.93
C VAL A 115 -8.91 -12.46 8.45
N SER A 116 -9.84 -11.99 7.62
CA SER A 116 -10.88 -12.86 7.03
C SER A 116 -10.28 -13.97 6.16
N HIS A 117 -9.11 -13.70 5.59
CA HIS A 117 -8.30 -14.61 4.80
C HIS A 117 -7.35 -15.49 5.64
N GLY A 118 -7.45 -15.47 6.98
CA GLY A 118 -6.78 -16.39 7.89
C GLY A 118 -5.45 -15.91 8.46
N ALA A 119 -5.08 -14.63 8.26
CA ALA A 119 -3.96 -14.02 8.99
C ALA A 119 -4.24 -13.99 10.48
N ARG A 120 -3.22 -14.24 11.30
CA ARG A 120 -3.34 -14.28 12.77
C ARG A 120 -2.77 -12.99 13.36
N PRO A 121 -3.62 -12.14 13.98
CA PRO A 121 -3.14 -10.95 14.66
C PRO A 121 -2.10 -11.31 15.73
N SER A 122 -0.91 -10.71 15.63
CA SER A 122 0.17 -10.91 16.60
C SER A 122 0.66 -9.55 17.10
N ALA A 123 0.33 -9.23 18.35
CA ALA A 123 0.75 -7.98 18.98
C ALA A 123 2.27 -7.79 18.91
N GLY A 124 3.06 -8.86 19.07
CA GLY A 124 4.53 -8.80 18.96
C GLY A 124 5.02 -8.45 17.54
N ARG A 125 4.45 -9.05 16.49
CA ARG A 125 4.82 -8.73 15.09
C ARG A 125 4.40 -7.32 14.70
N VAL A 126 3.24 -6.87 15.18
CA VAL A 126 2.77 -5.50 15.00
C VAL A 126 3.67 -4.53 15.75
N ALA A 127 4.04 -4.83 17.01
CA ALA A 127 4.90 -3.99 17.82
C ALA A 127 6.30 -3.80 17.20
N LEU A 128 6.89 -4.84 16.60
CA LEU A 128 8.18 -4.74 15.91
C LEU A 128 8.13 -3.76 14.73
N ARG A 129 7.07 -3.83 13.92
CA ARG A 129 6.85 -2.93 12.77
C ARG A 129 6.46 -1.53 13.22
N ALA A 130 5.67 -1.44 14.29
CA ALA A 130 5.34 -0.18 14.93
C ALA A 130 6.59 0.46 15.55
N ALA A 131 7.58 -0.31 16.03
CA ALA A 131 8.85 0.24 16.53
C ALA A 131 9.69 0.87 15.41
N ALA A 132 9.71 0.23 14.23
CA ALA A 132 10.32 0.83 13.04
C ALA A 132 9.59 2.13 12.62
N TRP A 133 8.25 2.13 12.70
CA TRP A 133 7.43 3.31 12.48
C TRP A 133 7.69 4.42 13.52
N THR A 134 7.73 4.09 14.80
CA THR A 134 7.89 5.06 15.90
C THR A 134 9.26 5.71 15.90
N THR A 135 10.29 5.01 15.44
CA THR A 135 11.61 5.61 15.19
C THR A 135 11.51 6.77 14.19
N GLY A 136 10.66 6.66 13.16
CA GLY A 136 10.36 7.74 12.23
C GLY A 136 9.41 8.82 12.79
N VAL A 137 8.41 8.42 13.58
CA VAL A 137 7.45 9.34 14.23
C VAL A 137 8.09 10.21 15.29
N GLY A 138 9.11 9.72 16.01
CA GLY A 138 9.81 10.49 17.06
C GLY A 138 10.36 11.82 16.57
N LEU A 139 10.82 11.86 15.31
CA LEU A 139 11.32 13.09 14.66
C LEU A 139 10.18 14.03 14.22
N ALA A 140 9.05 13.46 13.78
CA ALA A 140 7.86 14.19 13.33
C ALA A 140 7.12 14.91 14.47
N VAL A 141 6.99 14.23 15.61
CA VAL A 141 6.30 14.68 16.84
C VAL A 141 6.90 15.98 17.38
N TRP A 142 8.21 16.15 17.24
CA TRP A 142 8.91 17.31 17.79
C TRP A 142 8.68 18.60 16.99
N ARG A 143 8.29 18.50 15.71
CA ARG A 143 8.12 19.65 14.80
C ARG A 143 6.66 20.09 14.61
N LYS A 144 5.69 19.15 14.58
CA LYS A 144 4.27 19.45 14.27
C LYS A 144 3.30 18.64 15.15
N LYS A 145 2.97 19.16 16.34
CA LYS A 145 2.12 18.47 17.33
C LYS A 145 0.74 18.04 16.82
N GLN A 146 0.16 18.79 15.88
CA GLN A 146 -1.14 18.45 15.26
C GLN A 146 -1.14 17.16 14.42
N LEU A 147 0.03 16.66 14.01
CA LEU A 147 0.16 15.42 13.24
C LEU A 147 0.35 14.19 14.10
N ILE A 148 0.54 14.34 15.42
CA ILE A 148 0.82 13.23 16.34
C ILE A 148 -0.32 12.21 16.31
N ALA A 149 -1.55 12.62 16.62
CA ALA A 149 -2.67 11.68 16.70
C ALA A 149 -2.97 10.99 15.35
N PRO A 150 -3.03 11.71 14.21
CA PRO A 150 -3.20 11.07 12.90
C PRO A 150 -2.04 10.13 12.51
N ALA A 151 -0.79 10.49 12.82
CA ALA A 151 0.38 9.67 12.48
C ALA A 151 0.48 8.42 13.36
N VAL A 152 0.10 8.50 14.63
CA VAL A 152 -0.02 7.34 15.52
C VAL A 152 -1.11 6.41 15.02
N LEU A 153 -2.30 6.93 14.71
CA LEU A 153 -3.41 6.12 14.22
C LEU A 153 -3.08 5.44 12.89
N ALA A 154 -2.60 6.20 11.90
CA ALA A 154 -2.18 5.66 10.62
C ALA A 154 -1.05 4.63 10.80
N GLY A 155 -0.10 4.93 11.68
CA GLY A 155 1.01 4.05 12.06
C GLY A 155 0.59 2.69 12.56
N VAL A 156 -0.42 2.64 13.44
CA VAL A 156 -0.98 1.39 13.95
C VAL A 156 -1.57 0.56 12.81
N PHE A 157 -2.40 1.17 11.95
CA PHE A 157 -3.05 0.44 10.87
C PHE A 157 -2.09 -0.03 9.78
N VAL A 158 -1.11 0.81 9.39
CA VAL A 158 -0.12 0.42 8.38
C VAL A 158 0.84 -0.66 8.91
N SER A 159 1.23 -0.56 10.18
CA SER A 159 2.06 -1.60 10.83
C SER A 159 1.30 -2.91 10.99
N ALA A 160 0.00 -2.84 11.34
CA ALA A 160 -0.88 -4.00 11.39
C ALA A 160 -1.03 -4.66 10.01
N THR A 161 -1.29 -3.86 8.98
CA THR A 161 -1.37 -4.34 7.58
C THR A 161 -0.08 -5.06 7.18
N SER A 162 1.07 -4.43 7.43
CA SER A 162 2.38 -5.02 7.11
C SER A 162 2.65 -6.31 7.89
N ALA A 163 2.27 -6.37 9.17
CA ALA A 163 2.44 -7.56 10.00
C ALA A 163 1.54 -8.73 9.57
N LEU A 164 0.29 -8.44 9.24
CA LEU A 164 -0.71 -9.42 8.82
C LEU A 164 -0.39 -9.95 7.42
N ALA A 165 0.05 -9.10 6.50
CA ALA A 165 0.37 -9.49 5.14
C ALA A 165 1.58 -10.43 5.04
N ASP A 166 2.46 -10.38 6.03
CA ASP A 166 3.64 -11.25 6.17
C ASP A 166 3.35 -12.53 6.98
N ASP A 167 2.08 -12.82 7.29
CA ASP A 167 1.73 -14.02 8.07
C ASP A 167 1.93 -15.31 7.25
N PRO A 168 2.71 -16.29 7.75
CA PRO A 168 2.85 -17.60 7.10
C PRO A 168 1.52 -18.33 6.87
N ALA A 169 0.48 -18.07 7.66
CA ALA A 169 -0.85 -18.66 7.48
C ALA A 169 -1.48 -18.29 6.12
N LEU A 170 -1.09 -17.14 5.55
CA LEU A 170 -1.56 -16.69 4.24
C LEU A 170 -0.80 -17.33 3.07
N GLN A 171 0.33 -17.99 3.33
CA GLN A 171 1.21 -18.54 2.31
C GLN A 171 0.74 -19.93 1.87
N ASP A 172 0.09 -19.99 0.71
CA ASP A 172 -0.46 -21.20 0.07
C ASP A 172 0.47 -21.79 -1.00
N GLY A 173 1.63 -21.17 -1.25
CA GLY A 173 2.58 -21.55 -2.31
C GLY A 173 2.30 -20.90 -3.67
N SER A 174 1.18 -20.20 -3.82
CA SER A 174 0.88 -19.43 -5.03
C SER A 174 1.73 -18.16 -5.11
N THR A 175 2.07 -17.75 -6.33
CA THR A 175 2.82 -16.52 -6.59
C THR A 175 2.14 -15.26 -6.03
N PRO A 176 0.81 -15.08 -6.11
CA PRO A 176 0.12 -13.95 -5.46
C PRO A 176 0.29 -13.91 -3.94
N ALA A 177 0.22 -15.05 -3.25
CA ALA A 177 0.37 -15.10 -1.79
C ALA A 177 1.79 -14.71 -1.34
N ARG A 178 2.82 -15.11 -2.10
CA ARG A 178 4.22 -14.71 -1.85
C ARG A 178 4.42 -13.19 -1.93
N GLY A 179 3.58 -12.49 -2.70
CA GLY A 179 3.61 -11.03 -2.84
C GLY A 179 3.10 -10.24 -1.64
N LEU A 180 2.28 -10.85 -0.75
CA LEU A 180 1.62 -10.13 0.35
C LEU A 180 2.61 -9.50 1.35
N GLY A 181 3.63 -10.22 1.77
CA GLY A 181 4.64 -9.68 2.70
C GLY A 181 5.38 -8.48 2.10
N HIS A 182 5.70 -8.54 0.80
CA HIS A 182 6.31 -7.42 0.07
C HIS A 182 5.36 -6.23 -0.05
N ALA A 183 4.09 -6.49 -0.37
CA ALA A 183 3.05 -5.47 -0.43
C ALA A 183 2.96 -4.70 0.88
N GLY A 184 2.84 -5.41 2.00
CA GLY A 184 2.76 -4.82 3.33
C GLY A 184 3.98 -3.96 3.67
N ASN A 185 5.18 -4.43 3.35
CA ASN A 185 6.42 -3.69 3.62
C ASN A 185 6.59 -2.46 2.72
N LEU A 186 6.22 -2.54 1.44
CA LEU A 186 6.25 -1.40 0.52
C LEU A 186 5.29 -0.30 0.95
N LEU A 187 4.06 -0.66 1.36
CA LEU A 187 3.08 0.31 1.86
C LEU A 187 3.55 0.96 3.16
N LEU A 188 4.12 0.18 4.09
CA LEU A 188 4.72 0.71 5.32
C LEU A 188 5.85 1.70 5.02
N GLY A 189 6.74 1.36 4.07
CA GLY A 189 7.82 2.23 3.63
C GLY A 189 7.31 3.51 2.97
N ALA A 190 6.31 3.41 2.11
CA ALA A 190 5.70 4.55 1.43
C ALA A 190 5.09 5.55 2.43
N GLU A 191 4.34 5.06 3.43
CA GLU A 191 3.77 5.92 4.46
C GLU A 191 4.84 6.51 5.40
N GLY A 192 5.93 5.78 5.62
CA GLY A 192 7.10 6.30 6.35
C GLY A 192 7.76 7.47 5.61
N ILE A 193 7.91 7.36 4.29
CA ILE A 193 8.42 8.44 3.43
C ILE A 193 7.44 9.62 3.43
N ALA A 194 6.13 9.38 3.35
CA ALA A 194 5.11 10.43 3.39
C ALA A 194 5.21 11.26 4.68
N LEU A 195 5.35 10.58 5.82
CA LEU A 195 5.50 11.22 7.12
C LEU A 195 6.81 12.01 7.22
N LEU A 196 7.93 11.42 6.76
CA LEU A 196 9.22 12.10 6.69
C LEU A 196 9.14 13.37 5.83
N ARG A 197 8.46 13.28 4.69
CA ARG A 197 8.33 14.38 3.75
C ARG A 197 7.57 15.57 4.35
N GLU A 198 6.49 15.30 5.06
CA GLU A 198 5.66 16.32 5.71
C GLU A 198 6.37 17.01 6.88
N THR A 199 7.32 16.33 7.53
CA THR A 199 7.83 16.73 8.85
C THR A 199 9.22 17.34 8.81
N VAL A 200 10.09 16.84 7.94
CA VAL A 200 11.51 17.22 7.89
C VAL A 200 11.90 17.87 6.56
N CYS A 201 11.34 17.40 5.44
CA CYS A 201 11.75 17.81 4.10
C CYS A 201 10.93 18.99 3.57
N THR A 202 11.24 20.20 4.04
CA THR A 202 10.61 21.44 3.58
C THR A 202 11.22 21.96 2.27
N GLY A 203 10.38 22.54 1.41
CA GLY A 203 10.79 23.11 0.12
C GLY A 203 10.89 22.09 -1.02
N ASP A 204 11.23 22.56 -2.21
CA ASP A 204 11.14 21.82 -3.47
C ASP A 204 12.54 21.54 -4.06
N LYS A 205 13.19 20.47 -3.60
CA LYS A 205 14.52 20.01 -4.05
C LYS A 205 14.39 18.72 -4.86
N LEU A 206 15.34 18.46 -5.78
CA LEU A 206 15.36 17.23 -6.58
C LEU A 206 15.30 15.96 -5.71
N GLY A 207 16.08 15.91 -4.63
CA GLY A 207 16.03 14.77 -3.69
C GLY A 207 14.65 14.56 -3.07
N HIS A 208 13.91 15.63 -2.80
CA HIS A 208 12.55 15.53 -2.29
C HIS A 208 11.56 15.02 -3.34
N ARG A 209 11.74 15.43 -4.60
CA ARG A 209 10.93 14.94 -5.73
C ARG A 209 11.18 13.46 -6.01
N LEU A 210 12.43 13.02 -5.90
CA LEU A 210 12.79 11.61 -5.98
C LEU A 210 12.15 10.82 -4.83
N LEU A 211 12.13 11.35 -3.61
CA LEU A 211 11.40 10.72 -2.49
C LEU A 211 9.89 10.62 -2.78
N ASP A 212 9.25 11.67 -3.29
CA ASP A 212 7.82 11.64 -3.66
C ASP A 212 7.53 10.61 -4.77
N ALA A 213 8.44 10.48 -5.74
CA ALA A 213 8.35 9.49 -6.80
C ALA A 213 8.52 8.06 -6.27
N THR A 214 9.53 7.82 -5.43
CA THR A 214 9.78 6.52 -4.77
C THR A 214 8.60 6.11 -3.90
N MET A 215 8.06 7.03 -3.10
CA MET A 215 6.84 6.83 -2.31
C MET A 215 5.66 6.42 -3.21
N THR A 216 5.47 7.12 -4.34
CA THR A 216 4.39 6.82 -5.29
C THR A 216 4.56 5.43 -5.89
N ALA A 217 5.76 5.09 -6.36
CA ALA A 217 6.05 3.78 -6.94
C ALA A 217 5.83 2.65 -5.92
N ALA A 218 6.33 2.81 -4.68
CA ALA A 218 6.11 1.85 -3.61
C ALA A 218 4.61 1.69 -3.27
N ASN A 219 3.85 2.78 -3.26
CA ASN A 219 2.40 2.74 -3.05
C ASN A 219 1.67 2.01 -4.18
N VAL A 220 1.98 2.32 -5.44
CA VAL A 220 1.36 1.70 -6.62
C VAL A 220 1.63 0.19 -6.63
N ILE A 221 2.90 -0.20 -6.49
CA ILE A 221 3.30 -1.61 -6.48
C ILE A 221 2.70 -2.32 -5.27
N GLY A 222 2.79 -1.72 -4.08
CA GLY A 222 2.27 -2.31 -2.85
C GLY A 222 0.76 -2.57 -2.91
N ASN A 223 -0.03 -1.63 -3.43
CA ASN A 223 -1.48 -1.81 -3.54
C ASN A 223 -1.87 -2.90 -4.54
N VAL A 224 -1.19 -2.98 -5.70
CA VAL A 224 -1.46 -4.04 -6.69
C VAL A 224 -1.10 -5.42 -6.13
N LEU A 225 0.07 -5.57 -5.50
CA LEU A 225 0.47 -6.84 -4.89
C LEU A 225 -0.47 -7.25 -3.74
N MET A 226 -0.93 -6.29 -2.94
CA MET A 226 -1.90 -6.54 -1.87
C MET A 226 -3.23 -7.07 -2.43
N VAL A 227 -3.75 -6.42 -3.47
CA VAL A 227 -5.01 -6.82 -4.11
C VAL A 227 -4.89 -8.17 -4.82
N ASP A 228 -3.78 -8.45 -5.49
CA ASP A 228 -3.54 -9.78 -6.08
C ASP A 228 -3.51 -10.87 -5.02
N GLY A 229 -2.72 -10.66 -3.96
CA GLY A 229 -2.59 -11.63 -2.89
C GLY A 229 -3.89 -11.89 -2.16
N LEU A 230 -4.76 -10.89 -2.00
CA LEU A 230 -6.06 -11.05 -1.35
C LEU A 230 -7.11 -11.66 -2.27
N THR A 231 -7.10 -11.35 -3.56
CA THR A 231 -8.22 -11.71 -4.46
C THR A 231 -7.92 -12.85 -5.43
N ARG A 232 -6.65 -13.27 -5.58
CA ARG A 232 -6.23 -14.28 -6.57
C ARG A 232 -5.42 -15.43 -6.00
N ARG A 233 -5.13 -15.43 -4.69
CA ARG A 233 -4.53 -16.58 -4.02
C ARG A 233 -5.50 -17.76 -4.01
N THR A 234 -5.00 -18.98 -3.93
CA THR A 234 -5.84 -20.19 -3.93
C THR A 234 -6.17 -20.54 -2.47
N PRO A 235 -7.46 -20.57 -2.06
CA PRO A 235 -7.82 -21.01 -0.73
C PRO A 235 -7.28 -22.42 -0.46
N ARG A 236 -6.82 -22.68 0.77
CA ARG A 236 -6.12 -23.93 1.14
C ARG A 236 -6.98 -25.21 1.07
N ASP A 237 -8.25 -25.13 0.66
CA ASP A 237 -9.25 -26.20 0.77
C ASP A 237 -9.75 -26.79 -0.57
N SER A 238 -9.08 -26.53 -1.70
CA SER A 238 -9.47 -27.17 -2.99
C SER A 238 -8.93 -28.60 -3.17
N GLY A 239 -8.27 -29.18 -2.15
CA GLY A 239 -7.57 -30.47 -2.24
C GLY A 239 -8.31 -31.69 -1.68
N ALA A 240 -9.57 -31.55 -1.23
CA ALA A 240 -10.33 -32.67 -0.66
C ALA A 240 -11.58 -33.00 -1.51
N SER A 241 -11.37 -33.46 -2.74
CA SER A 241 -12.37 -34.26 -3.48
C SER A 241 -11.70 -35.15 -4.53
N ALA A 242 -11.04 -36.21 -4.07
CA ALA A 242 -10.80 -37.43 -4.85
C ALA A 242 -10.37 -38.53 -3.88
N GLY A 243 -11.34 -39.33 -3.46
CA GLY A 243 -11.18 -40.49 -2.58
C GLY A 243 -12.52 -41.15 -2.38
#